data_AF-A0A5S5CWW5-F1
#
_entry.id   AF-A0A5S5CWW5-F1
#
_cell.length_a   1.000
_cell.length_b   1.000
_cell.length_c   1.000
_cell.angle_alpha   90.00
_cell.angle_beta   90.00
_cell.angle_gamma   90.00
#
_symmetry.space_group_name_H-M   'P 1'
#
loop_
_entity.id
_entity.type
_entity.pdbx_description
1 polymer ?
#
loop_
_entity_poly.entity_id
_entity_poly.type
_entity_poly.pdbx_seq_one_letter_code
_entity_poly.pdbx_strand_id
1 'polypeptide(L)'
;MLPVWLLLTPRDYLSTFMKIGVIVLLAISLIIARPVLQAEAVTDFAREGTGPVFAGSLFPFVFITIACGALSGFHALIASGTTPKMVAKESQVRLIGYGGMLMESFVAISALIAACVIDQGLYFAMNSPAGATGGTAESAATWLDGLGFDTSAQTLAAAAAAVQEDTLISRTGGAPTIFNSTLNGILQSVFALTLVVAVHAAVVIAKAIRSHGLPTTEEPAVPPELVEPSGLFPTAEEKRRMAEHDRLVGAGAGTHGTFDDRPDRTRP
;
A
#
# COMPACT_ATOMS: atom_id res chain seq x y z
N MET A 1 21.40 -17.26 -3.06
CA MET A 1 19.98 -17.50 -3.41
C MET A 1 19.25 -17.94 -2.15
N LEU A 2 18.39 -17.11 -1.56
CA LEU A 2 17.52 -17.53 -0.45
C LEU A 2 16.35 -18.35 -1.02
N PRO A 3 15.91 -19.41 -0.33
CA PRO A 3 14.85 -20.26 -0.83
C PRO A 3 13.48 -19.56 -0.90
N VAL A 4 12.76 -19.74 -2.00
CA VAL A 4 11.53 -18.99 -2.32
C VAL A 4 10.43 -19.15 -1.27
N TRP A 5 10.33 -20.31 -0.60
CA TRP A 5 9.32 -20.57 0.43
C TRP A 5 9.52 -19.73 1.69
N LEU A 6 10.76 -19.33 1.99
CA LEU A 6 11.08 -18.49 3.16
C LEU A 6 10.60 -17.05 2.97
N LEU A 7 10.54 -16.59 1.72
CA LEU A 7 10.15 -15.23 1.36
C LEU A 7 8.68 -15.12 0.92
N LEU A 8 8.05 -16.22 0.53
CA LEU A 8 6.69 -16.24 -0.02
C LEU A 8 5.67 -15.75 1.02
N THR A 9 5.64 -16.35 2.21
CA THR A 9 4.69 -16.01 3.27
C THR A 9 4.82 -14.56 3.78
N PRO A 10 6.02 -14.04 4.12
CA PRO A 10 6.15 -12.65 4.57
C PRO A 10 5.84 -11.65 3.46
N ARG A 11 6.17 -11.95 2.19
CA ARG A 11 5.81 -11.11 1.04
C ARG A 11 4.31 -11.05 0.84
N ASP A 12 3.64 -12.19 0.83
CA ASP A 12 2.20 -12.28 0.61
C ASP A 12 1.43 -11.60 1.75
N TYR A 13 1.93 -11.71 2.99
CA TYR A 13 1.40 -11.01 4.15
C TYR A 13 1.48 -9.48 3.97
N LEU A 14 2.68 -8.94 3.69
CA LEU A 14 2.86 -7.50 3.44
C LEU A 14 2.05 -7.00 2.24
N SER A 15 2.00 -7.78 1.15
CA SER A 15 1.22 -7.43 -0.04
C SER A 15 -0.27 -7.39 0.23
N THR A 16 -0.78 -8.21 1.15
CA THR A 16 -2.19 -8.20 1.54
C THR A 16 -2.58 -6.89 2.23
N PHE A 17 -1.78 -6.39 3.18
CA PHE A 17 -2.05 -5.08 3.80
C PHE A 17 -1.97 -3.94 2.77
N MET A 18 -1.00 -3.99 1.86
CA MET A 18 -0.89 -3.01 0.79
C MET A 18 -2.12 -3.04 -0.11
N LYS A 19 -2.58 -4.22 -0.56
CA LYS A 19 -3.77 -4.37 -1.42
C LYS A 19 -5.03 -3.88 -0.73
N ILE A 20 -5.27 -4.29 0.51
CA ILE A 20 -6.44 -3.85 1.29
C ILE A 20 -6.37 -2.34 1.53
N GLY A 21 -5.19 -1.82 1.88
CA GLY A 21 -4.97 -0.38 2.05
C GLY A 21 -5.29 0.41 0.78
N VAL A 22 -4.82 -0.05 -0.39
CA VAL A 22 -5.14 0.57 -1.68
C VAL A 22 -6.63 0.49 -2.00
N ILE A 23 -7.28 -0.65 -1.76
CA ILE A 23 -8.73 -0.82 -1.97
C ILE A 23 -9.52 0.18 -1.10
N VAL A 24 -9.16 0.32 0.17
CA VAL A 24 -9.81 1.26 1.09
C VAL A 24 -9.57 2.70 0.67
N LEU A 25 -8.34 3.06 0.29
CA LEU A 25 -8.01 4.40 -0.21
C LEU A 25 -8.77 4.70 -1.50
N LEU A 26 -8.89 3.74 -2.42
CA LEU A 26 -9.71 3.87 -3.64
C LEU A 26 -11.18 4.11 -3.30
N ALA A 27 -11.73 3.36 -2.35
CA ALA A 27 -13.12 3.54 -1.90
C ALA A 27 -13.36 4.95 -1.34
N ILE A 28 -12.49 5.41 -0.44
CA ILE A 28 -12.59 6.75 0.13
C ILE A 28 -12.43 7.83 -0.95
N SER A 29 -11.47 7.63 -1.87
CA SER A 29 -11.21 8.57 -2.96
C SER A 29 -12.43 8.74 -3.87
N LEU A 30 -13.13 7.64 -4.22
CA LEU A 30 -14.35 7.70 -5.03
C LEU A 30 -15.48 8.46 -4.30
N ILE A 31 -15.64 8.25 -3.00
CA ILE A 31 -16.66 8.94 -2.19
C ILE A 31 -16.39 10.45 -2.10
N ILE A 32 -15.12 10.83 -1.96
CA ILE A 32 -14.71 12.24 -1.87
C ILE A 32 -14.80 12.91 -3.25
N ALA A 33 -14.28 12.27 -4.29
CA ALA A 33 -14.23 12.82 -5.65
C ALA A 33 -15.61 13.01 -6.26
N ARG A 34 -16.59 12.16 -5.91
CA ARG A 34 -17.97 12.16 -6.45
C ARG A 34 -18.00 12.41 -7.97
N PRO A 35 -17.31 11.57 -8.75
CA PRO A 35 -17.11 11.88 -10.14
C PRO A 35 -18.44 11.74 -10.90
N VAL A 36 -18.68 12.66 -11.82
CA VAL A 36 -19.85 12.60 -12.72
C VAL A 36 -19.50 11.65 -13.85
N LEU A 37 -20.39 10.70 -14.11
CA LEU A 37 -20.22 9.77 -15.23
C LEU A 37 -20.46 10.52 -16.54
N GLN A 38 -19.47 10.47 -17.44
CA GLN A 38 -19.52 11.07 -18.77
C GLN A 38 -20.08 10.08 -19.81
N ALA A 39 -20.04 8.78 -19.51
CA ALA A 39 -20.62 7.76 -20.37
C ALA A 39 -22.16 7.78 -20.33
N GLU A 40 -22.79 7.60 -21.49
CA GLU A 40 -24.24 7.41 -21.56
C GLU A 40 -24.66 6.10 -20.89
N ALA A 41 -25.84 6.11 -20.25
CA ALA A 41 -26.36 4.93 -19.55
C ALA A 41 -26.64 3.75 -20.50
N VAL A 42 -26.96 4.03 -21.77
CA VAL A 42 -27.18 3.05 -22.83
C VAL A 42 -26.58 3.61 -24.10
N THR A 43 -25.67 2.87 -24.72
CA THR A 43 -25.05 3.23 -26.00
C THR A 43 -25.55 2.32 -27.11
N ASP A 44 -25.64 2.86 -28.33
CA ASP A 44 -26.01 2.06 -29.52
C ASP A 44 -24.92 1.04 -29.86
N PHE A 45 -23.65 1.35 -29.55
CA PHE A 45 -22.52 0.44 -29.68
C PHE A 45 -22.75 -0.92 -29.01
N ALA A 46 -23.43 -0.94 -27.86
CA ALA A 46 -23.73 -2.17 -27.13
C ALA A 46 -24.74 -3.06 -27.87
N ARG A 47 -25.65 -2.47 -28.65
CA ARG A 47 -26.68 -3.19 -29.41
C ARG A 47 -26.21 -3.61 -30.79
N GLU A 48 -25.59 -2.69 -31.51
CA GLU A 48 -25.19 -2.88 -32.90
C GLU A 48 -23.86 -3.64 -33.02
N GLY A 49 -23.06 -3.66 -31.95
CA GLY A 49 -21.77 -4.33 -31.92
C GLY A 49 -20.68 -3.61 -32.71
N THR A 50 -20.90 -2.34 -33.03
CA THR A 50 -19.99 -1.43 -33.74
C THR A 50 -19.05 -0.69 -32.80
N GLY A 51 -18.76 -1.27 -31.63
CA GLY A 51 -17.94 -0.66 -30.59
C GLY A 51 -16.53 -0.29 -31.08
N PRO A 52 -16.06 0.95 -30.86
CA PRO A 52 -14.77 1.42 -31.36
C PRO A 52 -13.55 0.70 -30.77
N VAL A 53 -13.64 0.25 -29.52
CA VAL A 53 -12.56 -0.48 -28.81
C VAL A 53 -12.61 -1.97 -29.14
N PHE A 54 -13.81 -2.53 -29.25
CA PHE A 54 -14.04 -3.94 -29.49
C PHE A 54 -15.32 -4.13 -30.30
N ALA A 55 -15.20 -4.84 -31.41
CA ALA A 55 -16.33 -5.18 -32.26
C ALA A 55 -17.06 -6.42 -31.71
N GLY A 56 -18.38 -6.34 -31.60
CA GLY A 56 -19.23 -7.43 -31.12
C GLY A 56 -20.41 -6.91 -30.28
N SER A 57 -21.57 -7.54 -30.43
CA SER A 57 -22.77 -7.21 -29.65
C SER A 57 -22.59 -7.59 -28.17
N LEU A 58 -23.19 -6.81 -27.27
CA LEU A 58 -23.14 -7.06 -25.82
C LEU A 58 -23.66 -8.47 -25.46
N PHE A 59 -24.68 -8.93 -26.18
CA PHE A 59 -25.18 -10.29 -26.09
C PHE A 59 -24.67 -11.10 -27.29
N PRO A 60 -23.98 -12.25 -27.10
CA PRO A 60 -23.78 -13.00 -25.85
C PRO A 60 -22.47 -12.69 -25.09
N PHE A 61 -21.68 -11.70 -25.54
CA PHE A 61 -20.34 -11.43 -25.01
C PHE A 61 -20.29 -11.28 -23.48
N VAL A 62 -21.29 -10.62 -22.89
CA VAL A 62 -21.41 -10.43 -21.44
C VAL A 62 -21.39 -11.74 -20.65
N PHE A 63 -21.96 -12.83 -21.18
CA PHE A 63 -21.91 -14.13 -20.51
C PHE A 63 -20.51 -14.72 -20.48
N ILE A 64 -19.75 -14.52 -21.55
CA ILE A 64 -18.36 -14.97 -21.64
C ILE A 64 -17.52 -14.18 -20.62
N THR A 65 -17.70 -12.86 -20.53
CA THR A 65 -17.01 -12.02 -19.54
C THR A 65 -17.32 -12.46 -18.10
N ILE A 66 -18.60 -12.71 -17.78
CA ILE A 66 -19.01 -13.19 -16.45
C ILE A 66 -18.40 -14.57 -16.16
N ALA A 67 -18.45 -15.50 -17.11
CA ALA A 67 -17.89 -16.83 -16.95
C ALA A 67 -16.37 -16.80 -16.75
N CYS A 68 -15.64 -16.03 -17.56
CA CYS A 68 -14.20 -15.84 -17.43
C CYS A 68 -13.83 -15.21 -16.08
N GLY A 69 -14.62 -14.22 -15.61
CA GLY A 69 -14.44 -13.61 -14.29
C GLY A 69 -14.63 -14.61 -13.16
N ALA A 70 -15.72 -15.38 -13.18
CA ALA A 70 -16.01 -16.39 -12.17
C ALA A 70 -14.94 -17.51 -12.15
N LEU A 71 -14.51 -17.99 -13.32
CA LEU A 71 -13.46 -19.00 -13.45
C LEU A 71 -12.11 -18.47 -12.96
N SER A 72 -11.75 -17.22 -13.30
CA SER A 72 -10.51 -16.59 -12.83
C SER A 72 -10.48 -16.46 -11.30
N GLY A 73 -11.57 -16.01 -10.68
CA GLY A 73 -11.67 -15.93 -9.22
C GLY A 73 -11.58 -17.31 -8.56
N PHE A 74 -12.19 -18.34 -9.15
CA PHE A 74 -12.05 -19.72 -8.67
C PHE A 74 -10.62 -20.25 -8.82
N HIS A 75 -9.97 -19.97 -9.96
CA HIS A 75 -8.55 -20.30 -10.18
C HIS A 75 -7.66 -19.60 -9.16
N ALA A 76 -7.90 -18.33 -8.83
CA ALA A 76 -7.16 -17.63 -7.80
C ALA A 76 -7.33 -18.28 -6.42
N LEU A 77 -8.51 -18.80 -6.08
CA LEU A 77 -8.77 -19.43 -4.78
C LEU A 77 -8.18 -20.85 -4.66
N ILE A 78 -8.33 -21.67 -5.71
CA ILE A 78 -7.91 -23.08 -5.70
C ILE A 78 -6.45 -23.24 -6.15
N ALA A 79 -5.99 -22.47 -7.12
CA ALA A 79 -4.63 -22.56 -7.67
C ALA A 79 -3.62 -21.62 -6.98
N SER A 80 -4.07 -20.69 -6.12
CA SER A 80 -3.15 -19.95 -5.23
C SER A 80 -2.43 -20.97 -4.37
N GLY A 81 -1.14 -21.21 -4.63
CA GLY A 81 -0.37 -22.28 -4.01
C GLY A 81 -0.23 -22.18 -2.48
N THR A 82 -0.69 -21.09 -1.87
CA THR A 82 -0.66 -20.81 -0.43
C THR A 82 -2.06 -20.87 0.21
N THR A 83 -3.14 -20.44 -0.47
CA THR A 83 -4.48 -20.35 0.15
C THR A 83 -5.01 -21.71 0.62
N PRO A 84 -5.08 -22.78 -0.20
CA PRO A 84 -5.52 -24.10 0.26
C PRO A 84 -4.60 -24.73 1.31
N LYS A 85 -3.34 -24.29 1.39
CA LYS A 85 -2.35 -24.79 2.37
C LYS A 85 -2.40 -24.05 3.71
N MET A 86 -2.99 -22.86 3.76
CA MET A 86 -3.09 -22.02 4.96
C MET A 86 -4.48 -21.99 5.59
N VAL A 87 -5.50 -22.52 4.92
CA VAL A 87 -6.85 -22.70 5.50
C VAL A 87 -6.78 -23.77 6.58
N ALA A 88 -7.09 -23.38 7.83
CA ALA A 88 -7.05 -24.29 8.98
C ALA A 88 -8.36 -25.05 9.18
N LYS A 89 -9.49 -24.47 8.75
CA LYS A 89 -10.85 -25.04 8.92
C LYS A 89 -11.69 -24.80 7.68
N GLU A 90 -12.52 -25.77 7.31
CA GLU A 90 -13.46 -25.67 6.18
C GLU A 90 -14.42 -24.48 6.33
N SER A 91 -14.83 -24.15 7.56
CA SER A 91 -15.68 -22.98 7.84
C SER A 91 -15.07 -21.65 7.39
N GLN A 92 -13.74 -21.56 7.25
CA GLN A 92 -13.04 -20.36 6.78
C GLN A 92 -13.10 -20.21 5.26
N VAL A 93 -13.30 -21.31 4.53
CA VAL A 93 -13.32 -21.32 3.05
C VAL A 93 -14.39 -20.38 2.51
N ARG A 94 -15.59 -20.40 3.12
CA ARG A 94 -16.68 -19.52 2.72
C ARG A 94 -16.31 -18.04 2.89
N LEU A 95 -15.73 -17.67 4.03
CA LEU A 95 -15.35 -16.28 4.30
C LEU A 95 -14.22 -15.81 3.38
N ILE A 96 -13.18 -16.64 3.18
CA ILE A 96 -12.02 -16.32 2.35
C ILE A 96 -12.43 -16.23 0.88
N GLY A 97 -13.18 -17.21 0.38
CA GLY A 97 -13.62 -17.24 -1.02
C GLY A 97 -14.61 -16.11 -1.34
N TYR A 98 -15.67 -15.97 -0.53
CA TYR A 98 -16.67 -14.93 -0.75
C TYR A 98 -16.07 -13.52 -0.54
N GLY A 99 -15.29 -13.34 0.52
CA GLY A 99 -14.59 -12.07 0.79
C GLY A 99 -13.63 -11.69 -0.33
N GLY A 100 -12.86 -12.65 -0.87
CA GLY A 100 -11.99 -12.44 -2.02
C GLY A 100 -12.76 -11.99 -3.26
N MET A 101 -13.83 -12.70 -3.62
CA MET A 101 -14.65 -12.32 -4.78
C MET A 101 -15.32 -10.94 -4.62
N LEU A 102 -15.75 -10.58 -3.41
CA LEU A 102 -16.28 -9.24 -3.15
C LEU A 102 -15.21 -8.15 -3.33
N MET A 103 -13.99 -8.39 -2.85
CA MET A 103 -12.88 -7.42 -2.99
C MET A 103 -12.44 -7.28 -4.46
N GLU A 104 -12.38 -8.36 -5.22
CA GLU A 104 -12.11 -8.30 -6.67
C GLU A 104 -13.23 -7.56 -7.41
N SER A 105 -14.49 -7.84 -7.09
CA SER A 105 -15.65 -7.16 -7.67
C SER A 105 -15.65 -5.66 -7.37
N PHE A 106 -15.23 -5.27 -6.17
CA PHE A 106 -15.10 -3.86 -5.80
C PHE A 106 -14.06 -3.12 -6.67
N VAL A 107 -12.89 -3.74 -6.89
CA VAL A 107 -11.85 -3.19 -7.77
C VAL A 107 -12.36 -3.13 -9.21
N ALA A 108 -13.10 -4.14 -9.68
CA ALA A 108 -13.70 -4.14 -11.00
C ALA A 108 -14.72 -3.01 -11.19
N ILE A 109 -15.57 -2.75 -10.20
CA ILE A 109 -16.51 -1.61 -10.20
C ILE A 109 -15.74 -0.29 -10.18
N SER A 110 -14.67 -0.19 -9.39
CA SER A 110 -13.83 1.03 -9.35
C SER A 110 -13.19 1.32 -10.71
N ALA A 111 -12.72 0.28 -11.41
CA ALA A 111 -12.19 0.40 -12.76
C ALA A 111 -13.28 0.80 -13.78
N LEU A 112 -14.49 0.25 -13.66
CA LEU A 112 -15.63 0.64 -14.48
C LEU A 112 -16.00 2.12 -14.26
N ILE A 113 -16.07 2.58 -13.01
CA ILE A 113 -16.31 3.98 -12.69
C ILE A 113 -15.22 4.85 -13.32
N ALA A 114 -13.94 4.50 -13.17
CA ALA A 114 -12.85 5.24 -13.79
C ALA A 114 -13.01 5.34 -15.32
N ALA A 115 -13.38 4.25 -15.99
CA ALA A 115 -13.66 4.25 -17.43
C ALA A 115 -14.84 5.15 -17.82
N CYS A 116 -15.90 5.17 -17.01
CA CYS A 116 -17.10 5.97 -17.26
C CYS A 116 -16.94 7.46 -16.91
N VAL A 117 -15.90 7.84 -16.17
CA VAL A 117 -15.63 9.24 -15.76
C VAL A 117 -14.72 9.96 -16.74
N ILE A 118 -13.86 9.23 -17.44
CA ILE A 118 -13.02 9.78 -18.50
C ILE A 118 -13.92 10.22 -19.66
N ASP A 119 -13.58 11.35 -20.28
CA ASP A 119 -14.19 11.83 -21.52
C ASP A 119 -14.20 10.69 -22.56
N GLN A 120 -15.36 10.45 -23.20
CA GLN A 120 -15.52 9.25 -24.03
C GLN A 120 -14.62 9.27 -25.27
N GLY A 121 -14.38 10.44 -25.87
CA GLY A 121 -13.46 10.56 -26.98
C GLY A 121 -12.02 10.26 -26.57
N LEU A 122 -11.57 10.79 -25.42
CA LEU A 122 -10.25 10.44 -24.86
C LEU A 122 -10.15 8.95 -24.50
N TYR A 123 -11.20 8.36 -23.92
CA TYR A 123 -11.26 6.93 -23.59
C TYR A 123 -11.10 6.05 -24.84
N PHE A 124 -11.79 6.38 -25.93
CA PHE A 124 -11.71 5.64 -27.19
C PHE A 124 -10.37 5.87 -27.90
N ALA A 125 -9.83 7.09 -27.90
CA ALA A 125 -8.49 7.35 -28.43
C ALA A 125 -7.43 6.49 -27.73
N MET A 126 -7.56 6.31 -26.40
CA MET A 126 -6.61 5.57 -25.59
C MET A 126 -6.72 4.05 -25.76
N ASN A 127 -7.95 3.52 -25.82
CA ASN A 127 -8.17 2.08 -25.77
C ASN A 127 -8.40 1.42 -27.14
N SER A 128 -8.59 2.20 -28.21
CA SER A 128 -8.81 1.64 -29.54
C SER A 128 -7.49 1.26 -30.21
N PRO A 129 -7.47 0.21 -31.05
CA PRO A 129 -6.25 -0.26 -31.69
C PRO A 129 -5.64 0.80 -32.63
N ALA A 130 -4.32 0.78 -32.78
CA ALA A 130 -3.60 1.73 -33.62
C ALA A 130 -4.04 1.72 -35.09
N GLY A 131 -4.58 0.58 -35.57
CA GLY A 131 -5.16 0.48 -36.91
C GLY A 131 -6.44 1.31 -37.11
N ALA A 132 -7.16 1.64 -36.03
CA ALA A 132 -8.33 2.51 -36.08
C ALA A 132 -7.95 3.98 -35.87
N THR A 133 -7.11 4.26 -34.86
CA THR A 133 -6.75 5.62 -34.47
C THR A 133 -5.68 6.26 -35.36
N GLY A 134 -4.91 5.46 -36.11
CA GLY A 134 -3.74 5.92 -36.88
C GLY A 134 -2.50 6.21 -36.04
N GLY A 135 -2.59 6.11 -34.71
CA GLY A 135 -1.45 6.19 -33.78
C GLY A 135 -0.92 7.61 -33.49
N THR A 136 -1.49 8.66 -34.10
CA THR A 136 -1.14 10.06 -33.80
C THR A 136 -2.35 10.81 -33.23
N ALA A 137 -2.11 11.96 -32.60
CA ALA A 137 -3.20 12.77 -32.05
C ALA A 137 -4.13 13.31 -33.16
N GLU A 138 -3.59 13.67 -34.32
CA GLU A 138 -4.33 14.22 -35.45
C GLU A 138 -5.19 13.17 -36.15
N SER A 139 -4.62 11.99 -36.38
CA SER A 139 -5.34 10.86 -36.97
C SER A 139 -6.42 10.34 -36.02
N ALA A 140 -6.13 10.28 -34.72
CA ALA A 140 -7.10 9.89 -33.71
C ALA A 140 -8.25 10.89 -33.60
N ALA A 141 -7.97 12.20 -33.58
CA ALA A 141 -9.01 13.23 -33.56
C ALA A 141 -9.94 13.14 -34.78
N THR A 142 -9.37 12.98 -35.97
CA THR A 142 -10.16 12.83 -37.21
C THR A 142 -11.04 11.57 -37.17
N TRP A 143 -10.54 10.48 -36.60
CA TRP A 143 -11.30 9.25 -36.44
C TRP A 143 -12.43 9.40 -35.40
N LEU A 144 -12.17 10.10 -34.30
CA LEU A 144 -13.16 10.43 -33.26
C LEU A 144 -14.28 11.33 -33.80
N ASP A 145 -13.96 12.31 -34.65
CA ASP A 145 -14.96 13.15 -35.33
C ASP A 145 -15.92 12.28 -36.16
N GLY A 146 -15.40 11.26 -36.83
CA GLY A 146 -16.20 10.28 -37.57
C GLY A 146 -17.13 9.41 -36.70
N LEU A 147 -16.85 9.33 -35.40
CA LEU A 147 -17.68 8.66 -34.39
C LEU A 147 -18.61 9.64 -33.65
N GLY A 148 -18.54 10.93 -33.94
CA GLY A 148 -19.35 11.98 -33.31
C GLY A 148 -18.77 12.55 -32.02
N PHE A 149 -17.47 12.35 -31.74
CA PHE A 149 -16.78 12.94 -30.58
C PHE A 149 -15.90 14.12 -31.00
N ASP A 150 -16.18 15.32 -30.50
CA ASP A 150 -15.43 16.57 -30.76
C ASP A 150 -14.15 16.68 -29.92
N THR A 151 -13.31 15.64 -29.98
CA THR A 151 -12.05 15.58 -29.21
C THR A 151 -10.88 15.95 -30.11
N SER A 152 -10.42 17.20 -29.99
CA SER A 152 -9.30 17.71 -30.79
C SER A 152 -7.96 17.03 -30.50
N ALA A 153 -7.04 17.08 -31.46
CA ALA A 153 -5.67 16.61 -31.31
C ALA A 153 -4.93 17.34 -30.17
N GLN A 154 -5.22 18.63 -29.97
CA GLN A 154 -4.67 19.43 -28.89
C GLN A 154 -5.17 18.94 -27.52
N THR A 155 -6.44 18.55 -27.42
CA THR A 155 -6.99 17.94 -26.20
C THR A 155 -6.29 16.63 -25.88
N LEU A 156 -6.07 15.77 -26.89
CA LEU A 156 -5.38 14.49 -26.72
C LEU A 156 -3.91 14.69 -26.30
N ALA A 157 -3.22 15.66 -26.90
CA ALA A 157 -1.84 16.00 -26.54
C ALA A 157 -1.75 16.62 -25.14
N ALA A 158 -2.69 17.50 -24.77
CA ALA A 158 -2.76 18.08 -23.44
C ALA A 158 -3.05 17.03 -22.36
N ALA A 159 -3.91 16.06 -22.66
CA ALA A 159 -4.17 14.92 -21.77
C ALA A 159 -2.91 14.07 -21.57
N ALA A 160 -2.16 13.78 -22.63
CA ALA A 160 -0.89 13.06 -22.54
C ALA A 160 0.14 13.83 -21.70
N ALA A 161 0.28 15.14 -21.92
CA ALA A 161 1.15 15.99 -21.13
C ALA A 161 0.74 16.06 -19.65
N ALA A 162 -0.56 16.11 -19.35
CA ALA A 162 -1.08 16.15 -17.98
C ALA A 162 -0.73 14.90 -17.17
N VAL A 163 -0.64 13.74 -17.83
CA VAL A 163 -0.20 12.48 -17.20
C VAL A 163 1.29 12.19 -17.43
N GLN A 164 2.02 13.13 -18.04
CA GLN A 164 3.46 13.04 -18.32
C GLN A 164 3.83 11.86 -19.24
N GLU A 165 3.00 11.58 -20.23
CA GLU A 165 3.27 10.60 -21.27
C GLU A 165 3.49 11.29 -22.63
N ASP A 166 4.31 10.69 -23.48
CA ASP A 166 4.51 11.19 -24.86
C ASP A 166 3.22 11.06 -25.69
N THR A 167 2.44 10.01 -25.43
CA THR A 167 1.17 9.77 -26.11
C THR A 167 0.29 8.82 -25.31
N LEU A 168 -1.02 9.09 -25.34
CA LEU A 168 -2.06 8.19 -24.81
C LEU A 168 -2.74 7.38 -25.91
N ILE A 169 -2.49 7.68 -27.18
CA ILE A 169 -3.20 7.07 -28.30
C ILE A 169 -2.87 5.59 -28.38
N SER A 170 -3.91 4.75 -28.42
CA SER A 170 -3.81 3.29 -28.52
C SER A 170 -2.97 2.62 -27.43
N ARG A 171 -2.85 3.25 -26.25
CA ARG A 171 -2.25 2.68 -25.04
C ARG A 171 -3.25 1.79 -24.29
N THR A 172 -3.67 0.71 -24.95
CA THR A 172 -4.64 -0.24 -24.37
C THR A 172 -4.20 -0.75 -23.00
N GLY A 173 -5.12 -0.78 -22.04
CA GLY A 173 -4.88 -1.34 -20.71
C GLY A 173 -4.18 -0.43 -19.71
N GLY A 174 -3.85 0.83 -20.06
CA GLY A 174 -3.41 1.89 -19.14
C GLY A 174 -2.08 1.65 -18.40
N ALA A 175 -1.50 0.45 -18.45
CA ALA A 175 -0.26 0.10 -17.76
C ALA A 175 0.93 1.00 -18.13
N PRO A 176 1.15 1.41 -19.40
CA PRO A 176 2.25 2.31 -19.75
C PRO A 176 2.10 3.67 -19.05
N THR A 177 0.91 4.26 -19.10
CA THR A 177 0.56 5.55 -18.50
C THR A 177 0.68 5.55 -16.98
N ILE A 178 0.36 4.43 -16.33
CA ILE A 178 0.41 4.32 -14.87
C ILE A 178 1.85 4.34 -14.35
N PHE A 179 2.82 3.74 -15.07
CA PHE A 179 4.19 3.65 -14.57
C PHE A 179 4.84 5.03 -14.41
N ASN A 180 4.74 5.91 -15.39
CA ASN A 180 5.43 7.20 -15.32
C ASN A 180 4.77 8.14 -14.31
N SER A 181 3.44 8.28 -14.37
CA SER A 181 2.70 9.14 -13.44
C SER A 181 2.82 8.66 -11.98
N THR A 182 2.82 7.34 -11.74
CA THR A 182 2.96 6.78 -10.38
C THR A 182 4.36 7.00 -9.82
N LEU A 183 5.40 6.79 -10.62
CA LEU A 183 6.77 7.06 -10.19
C LEU A 183 6.97 8.54 -9.84
N ASN A 184 6.48 9.45 -10.69
CA ASN A 184 6.55 10.88 -10.39
C ASN A 184 5.74 11.23 -9.13
N GLY A 185 4.51 10.71 -8.97
CA GLY A 185 3.71 10.93 -7.78
C GLY A 185 4.39 10.45 -6.48
N ILE A 186 5.00 9.27 -6.52
CA ILE A 186 5.78 8.75 -5.38
C ILE A 186 6.97 9.67 -5.09
N LEU A 187 7.76 10.04 -6.10
CA LEU A 187 8.91 10.92 -5.93
C LEU A 187 8.52 12.28 -5.35
N GLN A 188 7.42 12.88 -5.84
CA GLN A 188 6.88 14.13 -5.31
C GLN A 188 6.43 13.98 -3.85
N SER A 189 5.74 12.89 -3.51
CA SER A 189 5.28 12.66 -2.13
C SER A 189 6.45 12.48 -1.15
N VAL A 190 7.49 11.74 -1.55
CA VAL A 190 8.72 11.55 -0.76
C VAL A 190 9.46 12.86 -0.58
N PHE A 191 9.57 13.65 -1.64
CA PHE A 191 10.19 14.97 -1.58
C PHE A 191 9.43 15.92 -0.66
N ALA A 192 8.10 15.97 -0.76
CA ALA A 192 7.26 16.78 0.11
C ALA A 192 7.40 16.38 1.59
N LEU A 193 7.39 15.07 1.89
CA LEU A 193 7.60 14.57 3.25
C LEU A 193 8.99 14.97 3.80
N THR A 194 10.02 14.82 2.96
CA THR A 194 11.39 15.21 3.32
C THR A 194 11.49 16.70 3.64
N LEU A 195 10.83 17.56 2.87
CA LEU A 195 10.78 19.00 3.13
C LEU A 195 10.07 19.32 4.44
N VAL A 196 8.95 18.67 4.76
CA VAL A 196 8.25 18.86 6.04
C VAL A 196 9.17 18.51 7.21
N VAL A 197 9.87 17.37 7.14
CA VAL A 197 10.84 16.95 8.17
C VAL A 197 11.98 17.96 8.28
N ALA A 198 12.52 18.43 7.15
CA ALA A 198 13.61 19.40 7.13
C ALA A 198 13.20 20.75 7.73
N VAL A 199 11.99 21.26 7.41
CA VAL A 199 11.44 22.48 8.00
C VAL A 199 11.24 22.31 9.50
N HIS A 200 10.68 21.17 9.94
CA HIS A 200 10.50 20.90 11.36
C HIS A 200 11.84 20.83 12.09
N ALA A 201 12.84 20.14 11.52
CA ALA A 201 14.19 20.09 12.04
C ALA A 201 14.82 21.49 12.12
N ALA A 202 14.67 22.32 11.09
CA ALA A 202 15.18 23.70 11.09
C ALA A 202 14.52 24.56 12.17
N VAL A 203 13.21 24.41 12.39
CA VAL A 203 12.49 25.10 13.49
C VAL A 203 13.01 24.62 14.85
N VAL A 204 13.23 23.32 15.04
CA VAL A 204 13.78 22.74 16.28
C VAL A 204 15.20 23.23 16.53
N ILE A 205 16.06 23.26 15.50
CA ILE A 205 17.42 23.78 15.58
C ILE A 205 17.40 25.28 15.92
N ALA A 206 16.58 26.08 15.23
CA ALA A 206 16.44 27.50 15.52
C ALA A 206 15.92 27.75 16.95
N LYS A 207 14.99 26.92 17.42
CA LYS A 207 14.50 26.97 18.80
C LYS A 207 15.61 26.62 19.79
N ALA A 208 16.38 25.55 19.55
CA ALA A 208 17.50 25.13 20.38
C ALA A 208 18.58 26.21 20.51
N ILE A 209 18.92 26.88 19.41
CA ILE A 209 19.87 28.00 19.41
C ILE A 209 19.32 29.18 20.22
N ARG A 210 18.05 29.53 20.03
CA ARG A 210 17.40 30.65 20.76
C ARG A 210 17.22 30.38 22.25
N SER A 211 17.05 29.12 22.65
CA SER A 211 16.87 28.71 24.04
C SER A 211 18.15 28.25 24.73
N HIS A 212 19.32 28.35 24.08
CA HIS A 212 20.61 27.84 24.58
C HIS A 212 20.56 26.36 25.02
N GLY A 213 19.77 25.53 24.31
CA GLY A 213 19.54 24.13 24.63
C GLY A 213 18.05 23.76 24.67
N LEU A 214 17.74 22.50 24.36
CA LEU A 214 16.43 21.90 24.56
C LEU A 214 16.44 21.07 25.85
N PRO A 215 15.29 20.76 26.46
CA PRO A 215 15.22 19.87 27.61
C PRO A 215 15.85 18.53 27.25
N THR A 216 16.95 18.17 27.91
CA THR A 216 17.61 16.89 27.73
C THR A 216 16.91 15.85 28.61
N THR A 217 16.69 14.65 28.08
CA THR A 217 16.27 13.47 28.84
C THR A 217 17.47 12.70 29.41
N GLU A 218 18.67 13.27 29.33
CA GLU A 218 19.84 12.71 30.01
C GLU A 218 19.61 12.79 31.52
N GLU A 219 19.70 11.64 32.20
CA GLU A 219 19.76 11.61 33.66
C GLU A 219 21.00 12.37 34.14
N PRO A 220 20.90 13.15 35.25
CA PRO A 220 22.07 13.80 35.84
C PRO A 220 23.13 12.74 36.11
N ALA A 221 24.39 13.02 35.74
CA ALA A 221 25.49 12.08 35.95
C ALA A 221 25.57 11.68 37.43
N VAL A 222 25.04 10.49 37.76
CA VAL A 222 25.08 9.93 39.10
C VAL A 222 26.47 9.31 39.27
N PRO A 223 27.25 9.71 40.28
CA PRO A 223 28.52 9.05 40.58
C PRO A 223 28.27 7.56 40.83
N PRO A 224 29.06 6.64 40.24
CA PRO A 224 28.85 5.21 40.41
C PRO A 224 29.00 4.82 41.89
N GLU A 225 27.97 4.18 42.44
CA GLU A 225 27.95 3.67 43.81
C GLU A 225 28.79 2.38 43.96
N LEU A 226 29.14 1.76 42.82
CA LEU A 226 30.06 0.63 42.72
C LEU A 226 31.49 1.12 42.51
N VAL A 227 32.39 0.76 43.44
CA VAL A 227 33.83 1.01 43.29
C VAL A 227 34.39 -0.01 42.31
N GLU A 228 34.35 0.32 41.02
CA GLU A 228 34.98 -0.49 39.97
C GLU A 228 36.45 -0.13 39.81
N PRO A 229 37.36 -1.12 39.67
CA PRO A 229 38.77 -0.84 39.50
C PRO A 229 39.01 -0.11 38.19
N SER A 230 39.84 0.93 38.26
CA SER A 230 40.21 1.76 37.12
C SER A 230 41.08 1.03 36.06
N GLY A 231 41.48 -0.22 36.32
CA GLY A 231 42.26 -1.07 35.42
C GLY A 231 42.01 -2.58 35.62
N LEU A 232 42.68 -3.42 34.83
CA LEU A 232 42.45 -4.87 34.77
C LEU A 232 42.70 -5.62 36.11
N PHE A 233 43.50 -5.05 37.01
CA PHE A 233 43.75 -5.59 38.34
C PHE A 233 43.56 -4.50 39.41
N PRO A 234 42.70 -4.72 40.44
CA PRO A 234 42.48 -3.74 41.49
C PRO A 234 43.73 -3.54 42.35
N THR A 235 44.06 -2.28 42.63
CA THR A 235 45.14 -1.91 43.55
C THR A 235 44.80 -2.29 44.99
N ALA A 236 45.80 -2.34 45.89
CA ALA A 236 45.60 -2.73 47.29
C ALA A 236 44.69 -1.76 48.08
N GLU A 237 44.55 -0.52 47.60
CA GLU A 237 43.66 0.49 48.20
C GLU A 237 42.24 0.35 47.67
N GLU A 238 42.07 0.11 46.36
CA GLU A 238 40.77 -0.20 45.75
C GLU A 238 40.19 -1.51 46.31
N LYS A 239 41.01 -2.56 46.49
CA LYS A 239 40.58 -3.82 47.16
C LYS A 239 40.06 -3.59 48.58
N ARG A 240 40.63 -2.64 49.33
CA ARG A 240 40.17 -2.33 50.69
C ARG A 240 38.83 -1.61 50.67
N ARG A 241 38.65 -0.66 49.76
CA ARG A 241 37.37 0.06 49.57
C ARG A 241 36.26 -0.86 49.05
N MET A 242 36.58 -1.79 48.17
CA MET A 242 35.64 -2.82 47.70
C MET A 242 35.24 -3.76 48.86
N ALA A 243 36.20 -4.22 49.66
CA ALA A 243 35.91 -5.09 50.81
C ALA A 243 35.11 -4.39 51.92
N GLU A 244 35.29 -3.08 52.08
CA GLU A 244 34.52 -2.24 53.01
C GLU A 244 33.08 -2.06 52.50
N HIS A 245 32.90 -1.80 51.21
CA HIS A 245 31.58 -1.74 50.56
C HIS A 245 30.82 -3.07 50.69
N ASP A 246 31.46 -4.22 50.42
CA ASP A 246 30.86 -5.56 50.57
C ASP A 246 30.46 -5.86 52.02
N ARG A 247 31.22 -5.38 53.00
CA ARG A 247 30.88 -5.52 54.43
C ARG A 247 29.64 -4.73 54.80
N LEU A 248 29.51 -3.51 54.30
CA LEU A 248 28.36 -2.65 54.58
C LEU A 248 27.08 -3.16 53.91
N VAL A 249 27.18 -3.67 52.67
CA VAL A 249 26.06 -4.29 51.94
C VAL A 249 25.65 -5.62 52.58
N GLY A 250 26.61 -6.45 52.99
CA GLY A 250 26.36 -7.73 53.66
C GLY A 250 25.70 -7.60 55.04
N ALA A 251 25.92 -6.50 55.75
CA ALA A 251 25.27 -6.24 57.04
C ALA A 251 23.78 -5.86 56.91
N GLY A 252 23.32 -5.44 55.72
CA GLY A 252 21.94 -5.03 55.46
C GLY A 252 20.97 -6.16 55.10
N ALA A 253 21.46 -7.37 54.80
CA ALA A 253 20.64 -8.47 54.24
C ALA A 253 19.91 -9.35 55.28
N GLY A 254 19.89 -8.97 56.56
CA GLY A 254 19.38 -9.80 57.66
C GLY A 254 17.88 -9.72 57.97
N THR A 255 17.06 -9.00 57.19
CA THR A 255 15.64 -8.77 57.54
C THR A 255 14.68 -8.97 56.37
N HIS A 256 14.51 -10.19 55.85
CA HIS A 256 13.26 -10.57 55.16
C HIS A 256 13.03 -12.09 55.14
N GLY A 257 12.10 -12.55 56.00
CA GLY A 257 11.14 -13.65 55.80
C GLY A 257 11.63 -15.06 55.46
N THR A 258 11.71 -15.94 56.46
CA THR A 258 11.69 -17.40 56.26
C THR A 258 10.29 -17.88 55.86
N PHE A 259 10.17 -18.59 54.74
CA PHE A 259 8.95 -19.28 54.31
C PHE A 259 8.90 -20.66 55.00
N ASP A 260 7.88 -20.89 55.82
CA ASP A 260 7.65 -22.13 56.59
C ASP A 260 6.89 -23.15 55.72
N ASP A 261 7.56 -24.26 55.37
CA ASP A 261 6.98 -25.40 54.65
C ASP A 261 6.45 -26.43 55.66
N ARG A 262 5.13 -26.40 55.95
CA ARG A 262 4.43 -27.51 56.62
C ARG A 262 3.14 -27.88 55.89
N PRO A 263 2.87 -29.19 55.67
CA PRO A 263 1.67 -29.64 54.99
C PRO A 263 0.46 -29.66 55.94
N ASP A 264 -0.60 -28.94 55.57
CA ASP A 264 -1.90 -28.90 56.24
C ASP A 264 -2.61 -30.28 56.12
N ARG A 265 -2.53 -31.08 57.18
CA ARG A 265 -3.48 -32.16 57.47
C ARG A 265 -4.44 -31.66 58.54
N THR A 266 -5.64 -31.25 58.16
CA THR A 266 -6.95 -31.61 58.74
C THR A 266 -7.97 -30.48 58.49
N ARG A 267 -8.94 -30.74 57.60
CA ARG A 267 -10.28 -30.15 57.70
C ARG A 267 -11.30 -31.30 57.72
N PRO A 268 -12.37 -31.18 58.50
CA PRO A 268 -13.37 -32.24 58.70
C PRO A 268 -14.13 -32.59 57.43
#